data_AF-A0A7V3QX56-F1
#
_entry.id   AF-A0A7V3QX56-F1
#
_cell.length_a   1.000
_cell.length_b   1.000
_cell.length_c   1.000
_cell.angle_alpha   90.00
_cell.angle_beta   90.00
_cell.angle_gamma   90.00
#
_symmetry.space_group_name_H-M   'P 1'
#
loop_
_entity.id
_entity.type
_entity.pdbx_description
1 polymer ?
#
loop_
_entity_poly.entity_id
_entity_poly.type
_entity_poly.pdbx_seq_one_letter_code
_entity_poly.pdbx_strand_id
1 'polypeptide(L)'
;MDRRFTILFADDDLGAYRREIEGYFAGVEPQWDLRFATSLKEALACLSAERVDGVVLDVELTPGGREGIQLLVHLRRYQANTPVIVLTDVSDARVVRDAFLSETLTEDFRRQEVDPDGFLFKEEILANGRYDILHWKLSRGLHHYGRVANPRGILVTHGTDTMAWGLCYLRYALKNLTANVAVTGSQVPLEGYYSLSDALGNLKTSLYLLTRLRPAHLFAVFNNGQSIFSGRLTKYRKWHTDAFDGRVAASAGPEGVHTLRKDWVIIPYEDQRLEELHLVRTGGTIESQRDSQAEGALKPTGDFVWKYLNDALSEFFATAVRHDLYALDSSNMSFEEWAGVAAEIERIGVASADTRFDLSVKPVYANPLFTTEDYRRQFSACGRGAIFAGYGGGNANTLERSARSVLPALREAVRAGTFVGITSQVPLEPYDADYDAGLSLLEAGGVPCGDLPMADAQVKLSYILGHPEELRTAAAESGLPENLLVTAGFLSGVSMRRALGMQTFIKLKESQGMPLRLLPDDPFVSKPFEEGLRTVVEACATCPR
;
A
#
# COMPACT_ATOMS: atom_id res chain seq x y z
N MET A 1 -7.30 15.58 22.19
CA MET A 1 -7.89 16.46 21.15
C MET A 1 -9.40 16.48 21.35
N ASP A 2 -9.99 17.63 21.70
CA ASP A 2 -11.44 17.83 21.94
C ASP A 2 -12.25 18.08 20.64
N ARG A 3 -11.79 17.57 19.48
CA ARG A 3 -12.48 17.83 18.22
C ARG A 3 -13.71 16.93 18.09
N ARG A 4 -14.88 17.55 17.98
CA ARG A 4 -16.13 16.87 17.61
C ARG A 4 -16.28 16.78 16.10
N PHE A 5 -16.76 15.65 15.61
CA PHE A 5 -17.03 15.45 14.18
C PHE A 5 -18.52 15.61 13.89
N THR A 6 -18.86 16.54 13.00
CA THR A 6 -20.27 16.78 12.64
C THR A 6 -20.70 15.81 11.54
N ILE A 7 -21.65 14.92 11.81
CA ILE A 7 -22.18 13.95 10.83
C ILE A 7 -23.64 14.24 10.53
N LEU A 8 -23.97 14.39 9.26
CA LEU A 8 -25.35 14.54 8.78
C LEU A 8 -25.93 13.18 8.39
N PHE A 9 -26.99 12.78 9.08
CA PHE A 9 -27.86 11.68 8.70
C PHE A 9 -29.04 12.22 7.91
N ALA A 10 -29.12 11.85 6.64
CA ALA A 10 -30.19 12.22 5.72
C ALA A 10 -30.95 10.95 5.32
N ASP A 11 -32.10 10.70 5.94
CA ASP A 11 -32.96 9.52 5.72
C ASP A 11 -34.40 9.89 6.09
N ASP A 12 -35.38 9.42 5.34
CA ASP A 12 -36.79 9.74 5.56
C ASP A 12 -37.42 8.97 6.74
N ASP A 13 -36.82 7.84 7.14
CA ASP A 13 -37.27 6.96 8.21
C ASP A 13 -36.40 7.05 9.49
N LEU A 14 -35.79 8.20 9.74
CA LEU A 14 -34.99 8.42 10.96
C LEU A 14 -35.75 8.15 12.26
N GLY A 15 -37.09 8.22 12.24
CA GLY A 15 -37.94 7.88 13.37
C GLY A 15 -37.73 6.46 13.90
N ALA A 16 -37.35 5.51 13.04
CA ALA A 16 -37.18 4.11 13.41
C ALA A 16 -35.91 3.84 14.23
N TYR A 17 -34.84 4.63 14.07
CA TYR A 17 -33.52 4.27 14.62
C TYR A 17 -32.69 5.45 15.17
N ARG A 18 -33.20 6.68 15.12
CA ARG A 18 -32.49 7.86 15.63
C ARG A 18 -32.02 7.72 17.08
N ARG A 19 -32.88 7.24 17.98
CA ARG A 19 -32.53 7.11 19.41
C ARG A 19 -31.40 6.11 19.64
N GLU A 20 -31.37 5.05 18.85
CA GLU A 20 -30.35 4.01 18.95
C GLU A 20 -29.01 4.50 18.44
N ILE A 21 -29.01 5.26 17.32
CA ILE A 21 -27.81 5.96 16.84
C ILE A 21 -27.33 6.98 17.87
N GLU A 22 -28.20 7.86 18.37
CA GLU A 22 -27.82 8.86 19.38
C GLU A 22 -27.25 8.18 20.64
N GLY A 23 -27.86 7.08 21.08
CA GLY A 23 -27.39 6.30 22.22
C GLY A 23 -26.03 5.63 21.99
N TYR A 24 -25.82 5.02 20.82
CA TYR A 24 -24.54 4.40 20.47
C TYR A 24 -23.42 5.45 20.35
N PHE A 25 -23.64 6.51 19.57
CA PHE A 25 -22.64 7.54 19.28
C PHE A 25 -22.31 8.43 20.49
N ALA A 26 -23.20 8.52 21.49
CA ALA A 26 -22.88 9.14 22.77
C ALA A 26 -21.86 8.33 23.61
N GLY A 27 -21.72 7.04 23.35
CA GLY A 27 -20.87 6.12 24.11
C GLY A 27 -19.54 5.76 23.45
N VAL A 28 -19.24 6.28 22.25
CA VAL A 28 -18.04 5.95 21.48
C VAL A 28 -17.23 7.18 21.11
N GLU A 29 -15.90 7.02 21.05
CA GLU A 29 -14.96 8.05 20.61
C GLU A 29 -14.59 7.88 19.12
N PRO A 30 -14.21 8.96 18.39
CA PRO A 30 -14.13 10.36 18.84
C PRO A 30 -15.51 10.95 19.18
N GLN A 31 -15.62 12.11 19.81
CA GLN A 31 -16.93 12.72 20.05
C GLN A 31 -17.66 13.11 18.74
N TRP A 32 -18.96 12.85 18.68
CA TRP A 32 -19.78 13.04 17.47
C TRP A 32 -20.89 14.06 17.69
N ASP A 33 -21.02 15.02 16.76
CA ASP A 33 -22.13 15.96 16.70
C ASP A 33 -23.07 15.55 15.57
N LEU A 34 -24.20 14.94 15.93
CA LEU A 34 -25.13 14.40 14.94
C LEU A 34 -26.10 15.49 14.45
N ARG A 35 -26.34 15.50 13.15
CA ARG A 35 -27.39 16.28 12.47
C ARG A 35 -28.31 15.31 11.75
N PHE A 36 -29.59 15.67 11.69
CA PHE A 36 -30.63 14.82 11.13
C PHE A 36 -31.46 15.65 10.16
N ALA A 37 -31.73 15.08 8.99
CA ALA A 37 -32.58 15.66 7.97
C ALA A 37 -33.47 14.56 7.39
N THR A 38 -34.79 14.79 7.35
CA THR A 38 -35.76 13.84 6.77
C THR A 38 -36.18 14.24 5.36
N SER A 39 -35.48 15.20 4.74
CA SER A 39 -35.73 15.63 3.37
C SER A 39 -34.50 16.29 2.75
N LEU A 40 -34.44 16.34 1.42
CA LEU A 40 -33.38 17.05 0.69
C LEU A 40 -33.28 18.53 1.10
N LYS A 41 -34.42 19.19 1.33
CA LYS A 41 -34.46 20.60 1.73
C LYS A 41 -33.77 20.83 3.08
N GLU A 42 -34.04 19.97 4.06
CA GLU A 42 -33.40 20.03 5.37
C GLU A 42 -31.90 19.71 5.29
N ALA A 43 -31.53 18.71 4.50
CA ALA A 43 -30.13 18.34 4.32
C ALA A 43 -29.32 19.49 3.69
N LEU A 44 -29.83 20.11 2.63
CA LEU A 44 -29.18 21.27 2.00
C LEU A 44 -29.13 22.50 2.92
N ALA A 45 -30.16 22.72 3.75
CA ALA A 45 -30.14 23.77 4.76
C ALA A 45 -29.03 23.52 5.81
N CYS A 46 -28.86 22.28 6.26
CA CYS A 46 -27.77 21.90 7.17
C CYS A 46 -26.39 22.15 6.53
N LEU A 47 -26.17 21.68 5.30
CA LEU A 47 -24.89 21.88 4.58
C LEU A 47 -24.58 23.35 4.28
N SER A 48 -25.60 24.20 4.17
CA SER A 48 -25.44 25.64 3.99
C SER A 48 -25.14 26.37 5.30
N ALA A 49 -25.62 25.85 6.42
CA ALA A 49 -25.48 26.47 7.74
C ALA A 49 -24.13 26.14 8.40
N GLU A 50 -23.63 24.91 8.24
CA GLU A 50 -22.35 24.49 8.80
C GLU A 50 -21.63 23.49 7.89
N ARG A 51 -20.31 23.41 8.03
CA ARG A 51 -19.53 22.39 7.36
C ARG A 51 -19.66 21.08 8.13
N VAL A 52 -20.03 20.02 7.44
CA VAL A 52 -20.06 18.67 8.01
C VAL A 52 -18.76 17.92 7.71
N ASP A 53 -18.44 16.96 8.57
CA ASP A 53 -17.29 16.08 8.43
C ASP A 53 -17.64 14.77 7.73
N GLY A 54 -18.91 14.37 7.69
CA GLY A 54 -19.39 13.21 6.94
C GLY A 54 -20.91 13.22 6.77
N VAL A 55 -21.39 12.40 5.83
CA VAL A 55 -22.82 12.25 5.52
C VAL A 55 -23.18 10.77 5.45
N VAL A 56 -24.27 10.40 6.12
CA VAL A 56 -24.97 9.13 5.93
C VAL A 56 -26.26 9.44 5.20
N LEU A 57 -26.47 8.80 4.07
CA LEU A 57 -27.46 9.19 3.08
C LEU A 57 -28.32 8.00 2.68
N ASP A 58 -29.63 8.12 2.78
CA ASP A 58 -30.53 7.27 2.02
C ASP A 58 -30.77 7.85 0.62
N VAL A 59 -30.81 6.98 -0.39
CA VAL A 59 -31.12 7.40 -1.77
C VAL A 59 -32.57 7.89 -1.85
N GLU A 60 -33.48 7.22 -1.14
CA GLU A 60 -34.91 7.50 -1.13
C GLU A 60 -35.28 8.44 0.03
N LEU A 61 -34.84 9.71 -0.02
CA LEU A 61 -35.23 10.72 0.99
C LEU A 61 -36.74 11.07 0.96
N THR A 62 -37.48 10.55 0.00
CA THR A 62 -38.93 10.48 0.00
C THR A 62 -39.37 9.15 -0.62
N PRO A 63 -40.53 8.58 -0.25
CA PRO A 63 -40.95 7.28 -0.77
C PRO A 63 -41.03 7.25 -2.31
N GLY A 64 -40.21 6.40 -2.94
CA GLY A 64 -40.13 6.27 -4.40
C GLY A 64 -39.40 7.43 -5.12
N GLY A 65 -38.84 8.38 -4.37
CA GLY A 65 -37.98 9.45 -4.85
C GLY A 65 -36.51 9.04 -4.93
N ARG A 66 -35.68 9.88 -5.54
CA ARG A 66 -34.21 9.68 -5.66
C ARG A 66 -33.44 10.94 -5.30
N GLU A 67 -34.00 11.75 -4.41
CA GLU A 67 -33.44 13.04 -4.03
C GLU A 67 -32.09 12.91 -3.31
N GLY A 68 -31.77 11.75 -2.73
CA GLY A 68 -30.44 11.51 -2.16
C GLY A 68 -29.31 11.65 -3.19
N ILE A 69 -29.56 11.28 -4.44
CA ILE A 69 -28.60 11.46 -5.55
C ILE A 69 -28.28 12.95 -5.74
N GLN A 70 -29.29 13.82 -5.65
CA GLN A 70 -29.12 15.27 -5.78
C GLN A 70 -28.27 15.84 -4.64
N LEU A 71 -28.43 15.31 -3.43
CA LEU A 71 -27.60 15.69 -2.28
C LEU A 71 -26.13 15.27 -2.48
N LEU A 72 -25.88 14.05 -2.97
CA LEU A 72 -24.51 13.61 -3.26
C LEU A 72 -23.87 14.47 -4.34
N VAL A 73 -24.60 14.78 -5.41
CA VAL A 73 -24.11 15.68 -6.47
C VAL A 73 -23.73 17.05 -5.90
N HIS A 74 -24.56 17.60 -5.01
CA HIS A 74 -24.25 18.85 -4.32
C HIS A 74 -22.97 18.73 -3.48
N LEU A 75 -22.83 17.66 -2.69
CA LEU A 75 -21.63 17.40 -1.89
C LEU A 75 -20.40 17.28 -2.76
N ARG A 76 -20.44 16.52 -3.86
CA ARG A 76 -19.28 16.38 -4.75
C ARG A 76 -18.88 17.68 -5.44
N ARG A 77 -19.84 18.59 -5.66
CA ARG A 77 -19.57 19.92 -6.24
C ARG A 77 -18.97 20.91 -5.25
N TYR A 78 -19.42 20.91 -3.99
CA TYR A 78 -19.08 21.97 -3.02
C TYR A 78 -18.23 21.50 -1.83
N GLN A 79 -18.26 20.21 -1.52
CA GLN A 79 -17.50 19.56 -0.43
C GLN A 79 -16.98 18.18 -0.89
N ALA A 80 -16.21 18.15 -2.00
CA ALA A 80 -15.80 16.90 -2.66
C ALA A 80 -15.17 15.85 -1.72
N ASN A 81 -14.46 16.31 -0.69
CA ASN A 81 -13.75 15.49 0.30
C ASN A 81 -14.58 15.24 1.58
N THR A 82 -15.90 15.27 1.51
CA THR A 82 -16.76 14.84 2.61
C THR A 82 -17.13 13.37 2.39
N PRO A 83 -16.79 12.45 3.31
CA PRO A 83 -17.19 11.05 3.22
C PRO A 83 -18.70 10.92 3.15
N VAL A 84 -19.19 10.14 2.19
CA VAL A 84 -20.62 9.80 2.07
C VAL A 84 -20.82 8.30 2.14
N ILE A 85 -21.63 7.84 3.09
CA ILE A 85 -22.07 6.46 3.21
C ILE A 85 -23.53 6.38 2.77
N VAL A 86 -23.81 5.58 1.75
CA VAL A 86 -25.18 5.36 1.27
C VAL A 86 -25.81 4.19 2.02
N LEU A 87 -26.99 4.41 2.61
CA LEU A 87 -27.87 3.38 3.11
C LEU A 87 -28.73 2.86 1.95
N THR A 88 -28.88 1.54 1.86
CA THR A 88 -29.66 0.92 0.78
C THR A 88 -30.43 -0.30 1.27
N ASP A 89 -31.62 -0.51 0.72
CA ASP A 89 -32.45 -1.70 0.95
C ASP A 89 -32.19 -2.83 -0.06
N VAL A 90 -31.36 -2.59 -1.07
CA VAL A 90 -31.08 -3.57 -2.14
C VAL A 90 -29.88 -4.40 -1.73
N SER A 91 -30.04 -5.72 -1.59
CA SER A 91 -29.03 -6.65 -1.06
C SER A 91 -27.75 -6.83 -1.89
N ASP A 92 -27.62 -6.20 -3.07
CA ASP A 92 -26.40 -6.24 -3.90
C ASP A 92 -25.86 -4.82 -4.15
N ALA A 93 -24.78 -4.48 -3.44
CA ALA A 93 -24.11 -3.19 -3.55
C ALA A 93 -23.60 -2.87 -4.97
N ARG A 94 -23.35 -3.89 -5.82
CA ARG A 94 -22.97 -3.66 -7.23
C ARG A 94 -24.14 -3.18 -8.06
N VAL A 95 -25.32 -3.77 -7.87
CA VAL A 95 -26.55 -3.36 -8.56
C VAL A 95 -26.92 -1.93 -8.17
N VAL A 96 -26.77 -1.58 -6.89
CA VAL A 96 -27.00 -0.22 -6.39
C VAL A 96 -26.02 0.76 -7.02
N ARG A 97 -24.72 0.45 -6.99
CA ARG A 97 -23.69 1.30 -7.59
C ARG A 97 -23.92 1.48 -9.10
N ASP A 98 -24.17 0.41 -9.83
CA ASP A 98 -24.33 0.47 -11.29
C ASP A 98 -25.62 1.23 -11.69
N ALA A 99 -26.72 1.06 -10.94
CA ALA A 99 -27.94 1.85 -11.10
C ALA A 99 -27.68 3.34 -10.78
N PHE A 100 -27.00 3.63 -9.67
CA PHE A 100 -26.65 4.97 -9.23
C PHE A 100 -25.76 5.72 -10.23
N LEU A 101 -24.77 5.04 -10.80
CA LEU A 101 -23.88 5.58 -11.83
C LEU A 101 -24.64 5.85 -13.14
N SER A 102 -25.68 5.07 -13.47
CA SER A 102 -26.46 5.29 -14.68
C SER A 102 -27.28 6.59 -14.67
N GLU A 103 -27.67 7.06 -13.48
CA GLU A 103 -28.54 8.24 -13.32
C GLU A 103 -27.79 9.56 -13.19
N THR A 104 -26.49 9.50 -12.90
CA THR A 104 -25.64 10.68 -12.69
C THR A 104 -24.96 11.18 -13.97
N LEU A 105 -25.10 10.47 -15.10
CA LEU A 105 -24.43 10.74 -16.39
C LEU A 105 -25.05 11.87 -17.24
N THR A 106 -25.23 13.08 -16.68
CA THR A 106 -25.45 14.28 -17.53
C THR A 106 -24.11 14.91 -17.96
N GLU A 107 -24.10 15.73 -19.03
CA GLU A 107 -22.87 16.20 -19.71
C GLU A 107 -21.86 16.92 -18.79
N ASP A 108 -22.31 17.57 -17.72
CA ASP A 108 -21.45 18.25 -16.73
C ASP A 108 -20.59 17.27 -15.89
N PHE A 109 -20.99 15.99 -15.80
CA PHE A 109 -20.37 14.99 -14.91
C PHE A 109 -19.37 14.06 -15.62
N ARG A 110 -19.14 14.22 -16.92
CA ARG A 110 -18.16 13.41 -17.68
C ARG A 110 -16.70 13.63 -17.24
N ARG A 111 -16.41 14.61 -16.36
CA ARG A 111 -15.05 14.94 -15.90
C ARG A 111 -14.68 14.37 -14.52
N GLN A 112 -15.64 14.06 -13.66
CA GLN A 112 -15.40 13.46 -12.33
C GLN A 112 -16.53 12.46 -12.02
N GLU A 113 -16.16 11.20 -11.76
CA GLU A 113 -17.10 10.17 -11.29
C GLU A 113 -17.74 10.60 -9.95
N VAL A 114 -19.07 10.55 -9.88
CA VAL A 114 -19.84 10.81 -8.66
C VAL A 114 -20.10 9.46 -7.99
N ASP A 115 -19.16 9.01 -7.16
CA ASP A 115 -19.26 7.76 -6.40
C ASP A 115 -19.35 8.06 -4.89
N PRO A 116 -20.26 7.42 -4.13
CA PRO A 116 -20.19 7.41 -2.67
C PRO A 116 -18.99 6.62 -2.15
N ASP A 117 -18.64 6.86 -0.88
CA ASP A 117 -17.44 6.33 -0.24
C ASP A 117 -17.67 5.01 0.49
N GLY A 118 -18.92 4.55 0.50
CA GLY A 118 -19.34 3.28 1.02
C GLY A 118 -20.85 3.09 0.91
N PHE A 119 -21.26 1.82 0.94
CA PHE A 119 -22.66 1.41 1.03
C PHE A 119 -22.88 0.57 2.29
N LEU A 120 -24.04 0.68 2.92
CA LEU A 120 -24.50 -0.17 4.02
C LEU A 120 -25.94 -0.58 3.77
N PHE A 121 -26.30 -1.82 4.15
CA PHE A 121 -27.69 -2.23 4.07
C PHE A 121 -28.46 -1.67 5.26
N LYS A 122 -29.65 -1.10 5.03
CA LYS A 122 -30.51 -0.64 6.13
C LYS A 122 -30.78 -1.79 7.10
N GLU A 123 -31.03 -3.00 6.61
CA GLU A 123 -31.24 -4.19 7.46
C GLU A 123 -30.04 -4.52 8.37
N GLU A 124 -28.79 -4.32 7.90
CA GLU A 124 -27.59 -4.52 8.74
C GLU A 124 -27.59 -3.55 9.94
N ILE A 125 -28.01 -2.31 9.72
CA ILE A 125 -28.04 -1.28 10.76
C ILE A 125 -29.27 -1.45 11.66
N LEU A 126 -30.45 -1.59 11.07
CA LEU A 126 -31.75 -1.55 11.75
C LEU A 126 -32.13 -2.88 12.41
N ALA A 127 -32.01 -4.00 11.71
CA ALA A 127 -32.48 -5.29 12.22
C ALA A 127 -31.45 -5.95 13.15
N ASN A 128 -30.16 -5.71 12.91
CA ASN A 128 -29.06 -6.36 13.64
C ASN A 128 -28.34 -5.41 14.61
N GLY A 129 -28.75 -4.14 14.70
CA GLY A 129 -28.17 -3.14 15.61
C GLY A 129 -26.67 -2.92 15.41
N ARG A 130 -26.15 -3.12 14.19
CA ARG A 130 -24.71 -3.08 13.88
C ARG A 130 -24.19 -1.65 13.68
N TYR A 131 -24.50 -0.76 14.63
CA TYR A 131 -23.99 0.61 14.65
C TYR A 131 -22.47 0.68 14.75
N ASP A 132 -21.82 -0.40 15.22
CA ASP A 132 -20.38 -0.60 15.19
C ASP A 132 -19.80 -0.57 13.76
N ILE A 133 -20.48 -1.19 12.80
CA ILE A 133 -20.04 -1.19 11.40
C ILE A 133 -20.20 0.22 10.81
N LEU A 134 -21.33 0.88 11.08
CA LEU A 134 -21.58 2.25 10.64
C LEU A 134 -20.52 3.21 11.19
N HIS A 135 -20.27 3.14 12.50
CA HIS A 135 -19.25 3.91 13.19
C HIS A 135 -17.85 3.65 12.61
N TRP A 136 -17.50 2.39 12.35
CA TRP A 136 -16.24 2.03 11.72
C TRP A 136 -16.11 2.62 10.31
N LYS A 137 -17.15 2.57 9.48
CA LYS A 137 -17.14 3.15 8.13
C LYS A 137 -17.02 4.67 8.17
N LEU A 138 -17.75 5.34 9.06
CA LEU A 138 -17.65 6.79 9.24
C LEU A 138 -16.25 7.17 9.70
N SER A 139 -15.74 6.52 10.73
CA SER A 139 -14.38 6.74 11.24
C SER A 139 -13.34 6.53 10.14
N ARG A 140 -13.46 5.46 9.35
CA ARG A 140 -12.57 5.19 8.21
C ARG A 140 -12.68 6.27 7.15
N GLY A 141 -13.89 6.73 6.82
CA GLY A 141 -14.14 7.82 5.88
C GLY A 141 -13.51 9.14 6.35
N LEU A 142 -13.67 9.47 7.64
CA LEU A 142 -13.04 10.65 8.25
C LEU A 142 -11.51 10.58 8.17
N HIS A 143 -10.91 9.41 8.41
CA HIS A 143 -9.47 9.22 8.24
C HIS A 143 -9.04 9.32 6.78
N HIS A 144 -9.78 8.68 5.87
CA HIS A 144 -9.51 8.69 4.43
C HIS A 144 -9.53 10.11 3.85
N TYR A 145 -10.55 10.89 4.20
CA TYR A 145 -10.71 12.27 3.77
C TYR A 145 -9.97 13.28 4.66
N GLY A 146 -9.16 12.79 5.59
CA GLY A 146 -8.28 13.61 6.39
C GLY A 146 -8.97 14.53 7.40
N ARG A 147 -10.17 14.21 7.82
CA ARG A 147 -10.83 14.96 8.91
C ARG A 147 -10.16 14.70 10.26
N VAL A 148 -9.50 13.55 10.42
CA VAL A 148 -8.74 13.21 11.64
C VAL A 148 -7.28 13.63 11.52
N ALA A 149 -6.77 14.32 12.53
CA ALA A 149 -5.36 14.67 12.62
C ALA A 149 -4.52 13.43 12.96
N ASN A 150 -3.33 13.30 12.36
CA ASN A 150 -2.33 12.33 12.79
C ASN A 150 -1.48 13.03 13.87
N PRO A 151 -1.65 12.72 15.16
CA PRO A 151 -0.86 13.37 16.22
C PRO A 151 0.63 13.00 16.13
N ARG A 152 0.92 11.81 15.60
CA ARG A 152 2.26 11.27 15.41
C ARG A 152 2.66 11.21 13.94
N GLY A 153 3.94 11.28 13.67
CA GLY A 153 4.54 10.96 12.37
C GLY A 153 5.92 10.34 12.57
N ILE A 154 6.28 9.36 11.72
CA ILE A 154 7.58 8.70 11.81
C ILE A 154 8.44 9.05 10.60
N LEU A 155 9.64 9.53 10.85
CA LEU A 155 10.68 9.72 9.86
C LEU A 155 11.77 8.67 10.06
N VAL A 156 11.96 7.79 9.08
CA VAL A 156 13.03 6.78 9.06
C VAL A 156 14.15 7.29 8.16
N THR A 157 15.33 7.53 8.72
CA THR A 157 16.54 7.78 7.92
C THR A 157 17.25 6.46 7.62
N HIS A 158 17.54 6.23 6.34
CA HIS A 158 18.07 4.97 5.84
C HIS A 158 19.07 5.18 4.71
N GLY A 159 20.10 4.32 4.67
CA GLY A 159 21.07 4.32 3.57
C GLY A 159 20.46 3.85 2.25
N THR A 160 20.96 4.37 1.14
CA THR A 160 20.25 4.25 -0.14
C THR A 160 20.38 2.86 -0.79
N ASP A 161 21.45 2.10 -0.56
CA ASP A 161 21.71 0.83 -1.26
C ASP A 161 20.62 -0.23 -1.00
N THR A 162 20.08 -0.24 0.22
CA THR A 162 19.07 -1.21 0.66
C THR A 162 17.72 -0.58 0.98
N MET A 163 17.53 0.72 0.71
CA MET A 163 16.27 1.43 0.96
C MET A 163 15.07 0.80 0.22
N ALA A 164 15.27 0.35 -1.02
CA ALA A 164 14.24 -0.33 -1.80
C ALA A 164 13.74 -1.60 -1.09
N TRP A 165 14.67 -2.41 -0.57
CA TRP A 165 14.37 -3.61 0.19
C TRP A 165 13.67 -3.29 1.52
N GLY A 166 14.21 -2.33 2.29
CA GLY A 166 13.63 -1.93 3.56
C GLY A 166 12.23 -1.34 3.42
N LEU A 167 11.98 -0.49 2.42
CA LEU A 167 10.64 0.04 2.15
C LEU A 167 9.65 -1.08 1.80
N CYS A 168 10.07 -2.02 0.95
CA CYS A 168 9.23 -3.15 0.58
C CYS A 168 8.95 -4.08 1.77
N TYR A 169 9.95 -4.34 2.61
CA TYR A 169 9.79 -5.11 3.86
C TYR A 169 8.75 -4.45 4.77
N LEU A 170 8.93 -3.16 5.09
CA LEU A 170 8.02 -2.41 5.95
C LEU A 170 6.60 -2.35 5.39
N ARG A 171 6.43 -2.31 4.06
CA ARG A 171 5.12 -2.31 3.40
C ARG A 171 4.31 -3.57 3.71
N TYR A 172 4.96 -4.72 3.81
CA TYR A 172 4.29 -5.97 4.19
C TYR A 172 4.27 -6.17 5.71
N ALA A 173 5.31 -5.75 6.42
CA ALA A 173 5.37 -5.95 7.87
C ALA A 173 4.37 -5.06 8.64
N LEU A 174 4.21 -3.79 8.26
CA LEU A 174 3.37 -2.84 8.98
C LEU A 174 1.89 -2.98 8.62
N LYS A 175 1.03 -3.24 9.61
CA LYS A 175 -0.42 -3.33 9.48
C LYS A 175 -1.12 -2.26 10.29
N ASN A 176 -2.35 -1.93 9.89
CA ASN A 176 -3.24 -1.01 10.61
C ASN A 176 -2.58 0.34 10.89
N LEU A 177 -1.90 0.89 9.88
CA LEU A 177 -1.15 2.13 10.01
C LEU A 177 -2.08 3.29 10.36
N THR A 178 -1.83 3.94 11.50
CA THR A 178 -2.62 5.08 12.01
C THR A 178 -1.91 6.42 11.86
N ALA A 179 -0.61 6.41 11.55
CA ALA A 179 0.19 7.61 11.29
C ALA A 179 1.09 7.43 10.06
N ASN A 180 1.44 8.54 9.42
CA ASN A 180 2.35 8.50 8.29
C ASN A 180 3.75 8.03 8.70
N VAL A 181 4.37 7.21 7.84
CA VAL A 181 5.76 6.77 7.98
C VAL A 181 6.50 7.15 6.70
N ALA A 182 7.46 8.05 6.81
CA ALA A 182 8.31 8.50 5.71
C ALA A 182 9.67 7.82 5.82
N VAL A 183 10.10 7.11 4.78
CA VAL A 183 11.47 6.59 4.65
C VAL A 183 12.25 7.52 3.73
N THR A 184 13.44 7.96 4.16
CA THR A 184 14.27 8.81 3.33
C THR A 184 15.76 8.63 3.61
N GLY A 185 16.59 9.24 2.79
CA GLY A 185 18.05 9.22 2.86
C GLY A 185 18.62 10.29 1.95
N SER A 186 19.89 10.18 1.58
CA SER A 186 20.51 11.09 0.63
C SER A 186 21.70 10.46 -0.09
N GLN A 187 22.08 11.04 -1.24
CA GLN A 187 23.35 10.73 -1.91
C GLN A 187 24.50 11.56 -1.33
N VAL A 188 24.21 12.79 -0.90
CA VAL A 188 25.19 13.69 -0.30
C VAL A 188 24.88 13.82 1.20
N PRO A 189 25.87 13.69 2.10
CA PRO A 189 25.66 13.89 3.53
C PRO A 189 25.01 15.24 3.83
N LEU A 190 24.16 15.30 4.86
CA LEU A 190 23.36 16.49 5.16
C LEU A 190 24.23 17.73 5.42
N GLU A 191 25.39 17.55 6.07
CA GLU A 191 26.34 18.64 6.35
C GLU A 191 26.77 19.39 5.08
N GLY A 192 26.75 18.72 3.91
CA GLY A 192 27.10 19.31 2.63
C GLY A 192 28.58 19.67 2.55
N TYR A 193 29.38 18.87 1.83
CA TYR A 193 30.82 19.10 1.75
C TYR A 193 31.24 20.01 0.60
N TYR A 194 30.86 19.65 -0.62
CA TYR A 194 31.28 20.35 -1.85
C TYR A 194 30.10 20.73 -2.76
N SER A 195 28.90 20.27 -2.44
CA SER A 195 27.67 20.53 -3.17
C SER A 195 26.50 20.60 -2.19
N LEU A 196 25.42 21.25 -2.62
CA LEU A 196 24.15 21.23 -1.89
C LEU A 196 23.68 19.77 -1.72
N SER A 197 23.25 19.43 -0.52
CA SER A 197 22.77 18.08 -0.20
C SER A 197 21.31 17.91 -0.61
N ASP A 198 21.00 16.78 -1.24
CA ASP A 198 19.63 16.34 -1.52
C ASP A 198 18.84 15.99 -0.25
N ALA A 199 19.54 15.79 0.88
CA ALA A 199 18.92 15.55 2.18
C ALA A 199 17.97 16.69 2.60
N LEU A 200 18.30 17.93 2.25
CA LEU A 200 17.50 19.11 2.66
C LEU A 200 16.08 19.04 2.11
N GLY A 201 15.93 18.84 0.80
CA GLY A 201 14.63 18.70 0.16
C GLY A 201 13.91 17.43 0.60
N ASN A 202 14.66 16.31 0.70
CA ASN A 202 14.12 15.02 1.14
C ASN A 202 13.48 15.10 2.54
N LEU A 203 14.17 15.71 3.51
CA LEU A 203 13.66 15.89 4.87
C LEU A 203 12.46 16.85 4.91
N LYS A 204 12.54 17.99 4.22
CA LYS A 204 11.46 18.99 4.21
C LYS A 204 10.16 18.43 3.63
N THR A 205 10.22 17.77 2.47
CA THR A 205 9.05 17.13 1.86
C THR A 205 8.52 15.99 2.73
N SER A 206 9.40 15.22 3.39
CA SER A 206 8.96 14.17 4.31
C SER A 206 8.12 14.74 5.46
N LEU A 207 8.61 15.76 6.18
CA LEU A 207 7.86 16.38 7.28
C LEU A 207 6.56 17.06 6.81
N TYR A 208 6.60 17.70 5.63
CA TYR A 208 5.41 18.25 4.98
C TYR A 208 4.32 17.18 4.83
N LEU A 209 4.68 15.97 4.38
CA LEU A 209 3.69 14.91 4.16
C LEU A 209 3.33 14.18 5.44
N LEU A 210 4.24 14.03 6.40
CA LEU A 210 3.91 13.45 7.70
C LEU A 210 2.76 14.21 8.38
N THR A 211 2.80 15.55 8.33
CA THR A 211 1.74 16.40 8.88
C THR A 211 0.42 16.31 8.09
N ARG A 212 0.46 16.25 6.75
CA ARG A 212 -0.70 16.58 5.90
C ARG A 212 -1.30 15.45 5.08
N LEU A 213 -0.55 14.36 4.85
CA LEU A 213 -1.01 13.27 4.00
C LEU A 213 -2.08 12.44 4.72
N ARG A 214 -3.20 12.19 4.05
CA ARG A 214 -4.31 11.36 4.53
C ARG A 214 -4.86 10.45 3.42
N PRO A 215 -5.30 9.22 3.74
CA PRO A 215 -5.11 8.54 5.03
C PRO A 215 -3.62 8.29 5.34
N ALA A 216 -3.32 7.68 6.49
CA ALA A 216 -1.94 7.36 6.86
C ALA A 216 -1.29 6.39 5.84
N HIS A 217 -0.07 6.72 5.39
CA HIS A 217 0.67 5.90 4.43
C HIS A 217 2.13 5.70 4.84
N LEU A 218 2.68 4.56 4.43
CA LEU A 218 4.12 4.34 4.29
C LEU A 218 4.55 4.86 2.92
N PHE A 219 5.57 5.73 2.88
CA PHE A 219 6.09 6.28 1.65
C PHE A 219 7.58 6.58 1.74
N ALA A 220 8.23 6.69 0.57
CA ALA A 220 9.60 7.15 0.48
C ALA A 220 9.67 8.51 -0.22
N VAL A 221 10.59 9.36 0.24
CA VAL A 221 10.86 10.66 -0.39
C VAL A 221 12.30 10.70 -0.83
N PHE A 222 12.53 11.02 -2.10
CA PHE A 222 13.86 11.14 -2.67
C PHE A 222 13.92 12.19 -3.78
N ASN A 223 15.09 12.30 -4.42
CA ASN A 223 15.35 13.25 -5.51
C ASN A 223 15.17 14.70 -5.07
N ASN A 224 15.88 15.07 -3.99
CA ASN A 224 15.80 16.40 -3.37
C ASN A 224 14.37 16.81 -3.01
N GLY A 225 13.59 15.86 -2.51
CA GLY A 225 12.20 16.05 -2.11
C GLY A 225 11.20 16.07 -3.25
N GLN A 226 11.62 15.92 -4.51
CA GLN A 226 10.73 16.05 -5.67
C GLN A 226 9.91 14.79 -5.94
N SER A 227 10.42 13.61 -5.58
CA SER A 227 9.79 12.33 -5.90
C SER A 227 9.31 11.65 -4.64
N ILE A 228 8.00 11.44 -4.54
CA ILE A 228 7.37 10.73 -3.42
C ILE A 228 6.81 9.42 -3.93
N PHE A 229 7.38 8.32 -3.46
CA PHE A 229 7.06 6.97 -3.90
C PHE A 229 6.13 6.29 -2.90
N SER A 230 5.11 5.60 -3.43
CA SER A 230 4.26 4.70 -2.66
C SER A 230 4.39 3.30 -3.20
N GLY A 231 4.74 2.36 -2.32
CA GLY A 231 4.86 0.96 -2.67
C GLY A 231 6.26 0.61 -3.21
N ARG A 232 6.34 0.37 -4.51
CA ARG A 232 7.50 -0.28 -5.14
C ARG A 232 8.61 0.71 -5.44
N LEU A 233 9.84 0.32 -5.16
CA LEU A 233 11.03 1.16 -5.34
C LEU A 233 12.19 0.33 -5.88
N THR A 234 12.95 0.86 -6.83
CA THR A 234 14.16 0.24 -7.35
C THR A 234 15.27 1.27 -7.43
N LYS A 235 16.41 0.99 -6.79
CA LYS A 235 17.61 1.81 -6.98
C LYS A 235 18.25 1.45 -8.32
N TYR A 236 18.35 2.41 -9.22
CA TYR A 236 18.89 2.20 -10.58
C TYR A 236 20.08 3.11 -10.90
N ARG A 237 20.31 4.18 -10.12
CA ARG A 237 21.53 5.00 -10.23
C ARG A 237 22.28 5.05 -8.91
N LYS A 238 23.62 5.09 -9.02
CA LYS A 238 24.52 5.07 -7.86
C LYS A 238 24.76 6.45 -7.25
N TRP A 239 24.90 7.50 -8.07
CA TRP A 239 25.45 8.79 -7.64
C TRP A 239 24.53 9.99 -7.88
N HIS A 240 23.43 9.81 -8.62
CA HIS A 240 22.53 10.90 -8.96
C HIS A 240 21.41 11.03 -7.93
N THR A 241 20.87 12.23 -7.76
CA THR A 241 19.75 12.49 -6.84
C THR A 241 18.47 11.77 -7.28
N ASP A 242 18.29 11.54 -8.58
CA ASP A 242 17.24 10.66 -9.13
C ASP A 242 17.69 9.19 -9.08
N ALA A 243 18.05 8.71 -7.88
CA ALA A 243 18.63 7.38 -7.67
C ALA A 243 17.62 6.23 -7.82
N PHE A 244 16.34 6.52 -7.60
CA PHE A 244 15.28 5.53 -7.51
C PHE A 244 14.18 5.76 -8.53
N ASP A 245 13.64 4.65 -9.02
CA ASP A 245 12.44 4.60 -9.82
C ASP A 245 11.36 3.78 -9.08
N GLY A 246 10.10 4.02 -9.40
CA GLY A 246 8.99 3.36 -8.74
C GLY A 246 7.66 4.05 -9.00
N ARG A 247 6.60 3.59 -8.32
CA ARG A 247 5.28 4.20 -8.44
C ARG A 247 5.25 5.54 -7.68
N VAL A 248 5.44 6.64 -8.41
CA VAL A 248 5.35 8.00 -7.87
C VAL A 248 3.89 8.28 -7.48
N ALA A 249 3.66 8.54 -6.20
CA ALA A 249 2.34 8.85 -5.66
C ALA A 249 2.08 10.36 -5.57
N ALA A 250 3.14 11.14 -5.41
CA ALA A 250 3.10 12.59 -5.45
C ALA A 250 4.44 13.14 -5.95
N SER A 251 4.41 14.37 -6.48
CA SER A 251 5.61 15.12 -6.83
C SER A 251 5.63 16.47 -6.13
N ALA A 252 6.82 16.93 -5.74
CA ALA A 252 7.00 18.27 -5.18
C ALA A 252 7.69 19.19 -6.19
N GLY A 253 7.20 20.43 -6.29
CA GLY A 253 7.75 21.48 -7.13
C GLY A 253 7.55 22.87 -6.52
N PRO A 254 7.83 23.94 -7.29
CA PRO A 254 7.69 25.32 -6.81
C PRO A 254 6.28 25.69 -6.34
N GLU A 255 5.25 25.06 -6.94
CA GLU A 255 3.83 25.28 -6.59
C GLU A 255 3.35 24.45 -5.39
N GLY A 256 4.23 23.63 -4.81
CA GLY A 256 3.92 22.76 -3.67
C GLY A 256 3.99 21.28 -4.03
N VAL A 257 3.27 20.45 -3.26
CA VAL A 257 3.19 19.01 -3.48
C VAL A 257 1.88 18.67 -4.20
N HIS A 258 1.99 17.97 -5.33
CA HIS A 258 0.86 17.54 -6.15
C HIS A 258 0.70 16.02 -6.06
N THR A 259 -0.49 15.54 -5.68
CA THR A 259 -0.78 14.11 -5.65
C THR A 259 -1.11 13.61 -7.05
N LEU A 260 -0.53 12.48 -7.43
CA LEU A 260 -0.85 11.74 -8.66
C LEU A 260 -1.86 10.62 -8.39
N ARG A 261 -1.97 10.22 -7.12
CA ARG A 261 -2.91 9.23 -6.62
C ARG A 261 -4.17 9.91 -6.09
N LYS A 262 -5.35 9.45 -6.55
CA LYS A 262 -6.65 9.95 -6.09
C LYS A 262 -6.91 9.65 -4.61
N ASP A 263 -6.37 8.53 -4.12
CA ASP A 263 -6.50 8.09 -2.73
C ASP A 263 -5.56 8.84 -1.77
N TRP A 264 -4.65 9.67 -2.28
CA TRP A 264 -3.79 10.53 -1.48
C TRP A 264 -4.36 11.93 -1.41
N VAL A 265 -4.77 12.35 -0.23
CA VAL A 265 -5.30 13.68 0.04
C VAL A 265 -4.29 14.46 0.87
N ILE A 266 -3.87 15.61 0.36
CA ILE A 266 -3.06 16.58 1.11
C ILE A 266 -4.00 17.63 1.64
N ILE A 267 -4.08 17.74 2.97
CA ILE A 267 -4.93 18.76 3.59
C ILE A 267 -4.21 20.11 3.56
N PRO A 268 -4.91 21.20 3.18
CA PRO A 268 -4.36 22.56 3.24
C PRO A 268 -3.99 22.95 4.67
N TYR A 269 -2.98 23.81 4.76
CA TYR A 269 -2.38 24.24 6.01
C TYR A 269 -3.12 25.45 6.60
N GLU A 270 -3.78 25.26 7.74
CA GLU A 270 -4.05 26.35 8.69
C GLU A 270 -3.73 25.95 10.14
N ASP A 271 -3.81 24.67 10.55
CA ASP A 271 -3.56 24.26 11.96
C ASP A 271 -2.96 22.84 12.16
N GLN A 272 -2.11 22.31 11.25
CA GLN A 272 -1.54 20.96 11.41
C GLN A 272 -0.01 20.97 11.55
N ARG A 273 0.44 21.21 12.79
CA ARG A 273 1.76 20.84 13.31
C ARG A 273 1.63 19.43 13.91
N LEU A 274 2.58 18.52 13.64
CA LEU A 274 2.59 17.22 14.34
C LEU A 274 2.72 17.47 15.84
N GLU A 275 2.01 16.71 16.67
CA GLU A 275 2.24 16.79 18.11
C GLU A 275 3.58 16.14 18.47
N GLU A 276 3.90 15.01 17.83
CA GLU A 276 5.09 14.21 18.10
C GLU A 276 5.70 13.66 16.80
N LEU A 277 6.94 14.06 16.51
CA LEU A 277 7.76 13.47 15.44
C LEU A 277 8.66 12.38 16.03
N HIS A 278 8.63 11.17 15.48
CA HIS A 278 9.59 10.13 15.83
C HIS A 278 10.64 10.00 14.72
N LEU A 279 11.90 10.29 15.04
CA LEU A 279 13.02 10.06 14.14
C LEU A 279 13.65 8.69 14.44
N VAL A 280 13.46 7.73 13.55
CA VAL A 280 14.09 6.40 13.61
C VAL A 280 15.32 6.38 12.72
N ARG A 281 16.50 6.14 13.31
CA ARG A 281 17.79 6.24 12.61
C ARG A 281 18.38 4.85 12.42
N THR A 282 18.70 4.52 11.17
CA THR A 282 19.36 3.25 10.79
C THR A 282 20.79 3.43 10.27
N GLY A 283 21.20 4.69 10.03
CA GLY A 283 22.50 5.05 9.48
C GLY A 283 22.42 5.55 8.04
N GLY A 284 23.45 5.24 7.26
CA GLY A 284 23.59 5.69 5.88
C GLY A 284 24.16 7.10 5.69
N THR A 285 24.38 7.46 4.42
CA THR A 285 25.08 8.67 3.98
C THR A 285 24.52 9.97 4.55
N ILE A 286 23.21 10.05 4.77
CA ILE A 286 22.54 11.26 5.28
C ILE A 286 23.06 11.69 6.66
N GLU A 287 23.53 10.73 7.46
CA GLU A 287 24.08 10.92 8.81
C GLU A 287 25.61 10.76 8.85
N SER A 288 26.26 10.63 7.69
CA SER A 288 27.69 10.33 7.67
C SER A 288 28.55 11.56 7.94
N GLN A 289 29.61 11.36 8.72
CA GLN A 289 30.69 12.32 8.95
C GLN A 289 32.01 11.82 8.34
N ARG A 290 32.90 12.75 7.95
CA ARG A 290 34.26 12.38 7.54
C ARG A 290 35.04 11.83 8.73
N ASP A 291 35.66 10.67 8.54
CA ASP A 291 36.65 10.17 9.49
C ASP A 291 37.93 11.03 9.36
N SER A 292 38.37 11.61 10.47
CA SER A 292 39.61 12.40 10.52
C SER A 292 40.87 11.52 10.54
N GLN A 293 40.73 10.22 10.83
CA GLN A 293 41.85 9.28 10.91
C GLN A 293 41.94 8.29 9.74
N ALA A 294 40.89 8.14 8.93
CA ALA A 294 40.90 7.34 7.72
C ALA A 294 40.74 8.26 6.51
N GLU A 295 41.74 8.30 5.62
CA GLU A 295 41.75 9.13 4.42
C GLU A 295 40.46 8.97 3.59
N GLY A 296 39.48 9.85 3.82
CA GLY A 296 38.29 10.02 2.98
C GLY A 296 37.09 9.11 3.25
N ALA A 297 37.13 8.19 4.21
CA ALA A 297 35.98 7.32 4.50
C ALA A 297 34.89 8.05 5.30
N LEU A 298 33.63 7.89 4.89
CA LEU A 298 32.45 8.38 5.60
C LEU A 298 32.01 7.35 6.64
N LYS A 299 31.77 7.78 7.89
CA LYS A 299 31.20 6.94 8.96
C LYS A 299 29.78 7.39 9.30
N PRO A 300 28.78 6.49 9.31
CA PRO A 300 27.36 6.82 9.58
C PRO A 300 27.12 7.06 11.08
N THR A 301 27.74 8.11 11.64
CA THR A 301 27.80 8.36 13.10
C THR A 301 27.61 9.84 13.48
N GLY A 302 27.21 10.68 12.54
CA GLY A 302 26.92 12.10 12.80
C GLY A 302 25.65 12.31 13.62
N ASP A 303 25.35 13.57 13.94
CA ASP A 303 24.10 14.00 14.60
C ASP A 303 23.36 15.09 13.82
N PHE A 304 23.65 15.17 12.52
CA PHE A 304 23.29 16.32 11.71
C PHE A 304 21.79 16.40 11.45
N VAL A 305 21.11 15.27 11.21
CA VAL A 305 19.66 15.30 10.95
C VAL A 305 18.92 15.74 12.19
N TRP A 306 19.25 15.18 13.37
CA TRP A 306 18.61 15.56 14.62
C TRP A 306 18.76 17.06 14.90
N LYS A 307 19.97 17.59 14.75
CA LYS A 307 20.23 19.02 14.89
C LYS A 307 19.43 19.85 13.88
N TYR A 308 19.48 19.49 12.59
CA TYR A 308 18.78 20.21 11.53
C TYR A 308 17.26 20.21 11.72
N LEU A 309 16.69 19.10 12.17
CA LEU A 309 15.26 19.02 12.49
C LEU A 309 14.87 20.03 13.56
N ASN A 310 15.62 20.09 14.66
CA ASN A 310 15.31 20.99 15.77
C ASN A 310 15.59 22.46 15.44
N ASP A 311 16.72 22.74 14.76
CA ASP A 311 17.16 24.10 14.48
C ASP A 311 16.40 24.76 13.32
N ALA A 312 16.04 23.99 12.28
CA ALA A 312 15.54 24.53 11.02
C ALA A 312 14.14 24.03 10.63
N LEU A 313 13.65 22.93 11.20
CA LEU A 313 12.36 22.31 10.81
C LEU A 313 11.40 22.09 12.00
N SER A 314 11.65 22.71 13.14
CA SER A 314 10.81 22.60 14.35
C SER A 314 9.42 23.23 14.19
N GLU A 315 9.19 24.00 13.13
CA GLU A 315 7.85 24.49 12.75
C GLU A 315 6.89 23.34 12.39
N PHE A 316 7.39 22.19 11.95
CA PHE A 316 6.57 21.06 11.50
C PHE A 316 6.04 20.18 12.64
N PHE A 317 6.63 20.24 13.84
CA PHE A 317 6.28 19.36 14.96
C PHE A 317 6.44 20.05 16.32
N ALA A 318 5.59 19.73 17.30
CA ALA A 318 5.63 20.30 18.65
C ALA A 318 6.74 19.69 19.49
N THR A 319 6.86 18.36 19.44
CA THR A 319 7.94 17.61 20.08
C THR A 319 8.56 16.64 19.09
N ALA A 320 9.82 16.28 19.31
CA ALA A 320 10.50 15.22 18.57
C ALA A 320 11.13 14.22 19.53
N VAL A 321 11.08 12.95 19.16
CA VAL A 321 11.69 11.83 19.88
C VAL A 321 12.66 11.13 18.95
N ARG A 322 13.86 10.87 19.45
CA ARG A 322 14.93 10.20 18.70
C ARG A 322 15.00 8.73 19.09
N HIS A 323 15.10 7.86 18.08
CA HIS A 323 15.28 6.42 18.20
C HIS A 323 16.52 6.01 17.40
N ASP A 324 17.66 5.90 18.08
CA ASP A 324 18.92 5.47 17.50
C ASP A 324 18.97 3.94 17.44
N LEU A 325 18.31 3.36 16.44
CA LEU A 325 18.23 1.92 16.32
C LEU A 325 19.56 1.33 15.84
N TYR A 326 20.13 1.91 14.78
CA TYR A 326 21.39 1.47 14.19
C TYR A 326 22.24 2.65 13.67
N ALA A 327 23.52 2.35 13.44
CA ALA A 327 24.49 3.23 12.80
C ALA A 327 25.24 2.45 11.70
N LEU A 328 24.48 1.85 10.78
CA LEU A 328 25.01 0.90 9.79
C LEU A 328 25.26 1.55 8.43
N ASP A 329 26.24 0.99 7.72
CA ASP A 329 26.31 1.11 6.27
C ASP A 329 25.14 0.33 5.66
N SER A 330 24.45 0.88 4.64
CA SER A 330 23.28 0.21 4.07
C SER A 330 23.59 -1.18 3.52
N SER A 331 24.82 -1.46 3.12
CA SER A 331 25.25 -2.79 2.65
C SER A 331 25.20 -3.87 3.74
N ASN A 332 25.18 -3.45 5.02
CA ASN A 332 25.08 -4.34 6.18
C ASN A 332 23.65 -4.43 6.73
N MET A 333 22.66 -3.78 6.10
CA MET A 333 21.26 -3.94 6.47
C MET A 333 20.70 -5.24 5.87
N SER A 334 20.09 -6.06 6.71
CA SER A 334 19.45 -7.32 6.33
C SER A 334 18.02 -7.42 6.89
N PHE A 335 17.40 -8.60 6.77
CA PHE A 335 16.03 -8.82 7.19
C PHE A 335 15.84 -8.57 8.69
N GLU A 336 16.81 -8.96 9.49
CA GLU A 336 16.82 -8.80 10.95
C GLU A 336 16.80 -7.32 11.35
N GLU A 337 17.60 -6.48 10.67
CA GLU A 337 17.59 -5.05 10.94
C GLU A 337 16.26 -4.40 10.53
N TRP A 338 15.70 -4.76 9.37
CA TRP A 338 14.37 -4.24 8.97
C TRP A 338 13.25 -4.71 9.88
N ALA A 339 13.31 -5.94 10.39
CA ALA A 339 12.40 -6.43 11.43
C ALA A 339 12.50 -5.57 12.70
N GLY A 340 13.72 -5.19 13.11
CA GLY A 340 13.92 -4.25 14.20
C GLY A 340 13.29 -2.87 13.96
N VAL A 341 13.36 -2.35 12.71
CA VAL A 341 12.68 -1.09 12.35
C VAL A 341 11.15 -1.24 12.47
N ALA A 342 10.59 -2.35 11.99
CA ALA A 342 9.15 -2.62 12.11
C ALA A 342 8.70 -2.73 13.57
N ALA A 343 9.46 -3.46 14.40
CA ALA A 343 9.20 -3.60 15.83
C ALA A 343 9.27 -2.26 16.56
N GLU A 344 10.20 -1.39 16.17
CA GLU A 344 10.31 -0.05 16.75
C GLU A 344 9.12 0.84 16.39
N ILE A 345 8.65 0.77 15.13
CA ILE A 345 7.42 1.46 14.69
C ILE A 345 6.19 0.95 15.45
N GLU A 346 6.10 -0.37 15.70
CA GLU A 346 5.04 -0.95 16.52
C GLU A 346 5.12 -0.48 17.97
N ARG A 347 6.32 -0.39 18.55
CA ARG A 347 6.55 0.12 19.92
C ARG A 347 6.12 1.59 20.07
N ILE A 348 6.28 2.39 19.02
CA ILE A 348 5.78 3.78 18.95
C ILE A 348 4.23 3.81 18.93
N GLY A 349 3.58 2.72 18.52
CA GLY A 349 2.14 2.53 18.61
C GLY A 349 1.36 3.13 17.44
N VAL A 350 1.96 3.20 16.25
CA VAL A 350 1.30 3.71 15.03
C VAL A 350 0.94 2.63 14.01
N ALA A 351 1.38 1.39 14.25
CA ALA A 351 1.07 0.21 13.45
C ALA A 351 1.26 -1.04 14.32
N SER A 352 0.72 -2.18 13.88
CA SER A 352 1.16 -3.49 14.34
C SER A 352 2.18 -4.06 13.35
N ALA A 353 3.14 -4.86 13.81
CA ALA A 353 4.20 -5.42 12.98
C ALA A 353 4.09 -6.94 12.84
N ASP A 354 4.06 -7.43 11.61
CA ASP A 354 4.13 -8.84 11.25
C ASP A 354 5.45 -9.13 10.54
N THR A 355 6.43 -9.62 11.30
CA THR A 355 7.81 -9.81 10.85
C THR A 355 8.09 -11.24 10.37
N ARG A 356 7.05 -12.04 10.13
CA ARG A 356 7.16 -13.43 9.65
C ARG A 356 7.41 -13.46 8.14
N PHE A 357 8.64 -13.78 7.76
CA PHE A 357 9.08 -13.94 6.37
C PHE A 357 9.85 -15.26 6.21
N ASP A 358 9.61 -15.99 5.13
CA ASP A 358 10.38 -17.19 4.78
C ASP A 358 11.73 -16.79 4.16
N LEU A 359 12.78 -16.83 4.97
CA LEU A 359 14.14 -16.47 4.55
C LEU A 359 14.80 -17.50 3.61
N SER A 360 14.13 -18.62 3.32
CA SER A 360 14.62 -19.58 2.33
C SER A 360 14.38 -19.10 0.89
N VAL A 361 13.52 -18.09 0.69
CA VAL A 361 13.23 -17.55 -0.64
C VAL A 361 14.44 -16.82 -1.22
N LYS A 362 14.95 -17.28 -2.36
CA LYS A 362 16.19 -16.78 -2.95
C LYS A 362 16.07 -16.47 -4.44
N PRO A 363 16.89 -15.53 -4.96
CA PRO A 363 16.98 -15.31 -6.40
C PRO A 363 17.75 -16.44 -7.09
N VAL A 364 17.36 -16.74 -8.33
CA VAL A 364 18.07 -17.63 -9.26
C VAL A 364 18.33 -16.84 -10.53
N TYR A 365 19.56 -16.81 -11.02
CA TYR A 365 19.91 -16.01 -12.20
C TYR A 365 20.08 -16.90 -13.43
N ALA A 366 19.47 -16.49 -14.54
CA ALA A 366 19.85 -16.99 -15.84
C ALA A 366 21.31 -16.56 -16.15
N ASN A 367 22.15 -17.51 -16.56
CA ASN A 367 23.49 -17.21 -17.05
C ASN A 367 23.83 -18.09 -18.27
N PRO A 368 24.41 -17.53 -19.35
CA PRO A 368 24.64 -18.28 -20.59
C PRO A 368 25.65 -19.41 -20.40
N LEU A 369 26.45 -19.35 -19.33
CA LEU A 369 27.42 -20.36 -18.95
C LEU A 369 26.85 -21.44 -18.03
N PHE A 370 25.65 -21.25 -17.46
CA PHE A 370 25.03 -22.25 -16.61
C PHE A 370 24.53 -23.45 -17.40
N THR A 371 24.78 -24.62 -16.83
CA THR A 371 24.21 -25.91 -17.22
C THR A 371 22.92 -26.16 -16.45
N THR A 372 22.15 -27.17 -16.87
CA THR A 372 20.99 -27.65 -16.11
C THR A 372 21.37 -28.00 -14.67
N GLU A 373 22.57 -28.52 -14.44
CA GLU A 373 23.05 -28.86 -13.09
C GLU A 373 23.34 -27.62 -12.23
N ASP A 374 23.86 -26.55 -12.82
CA ASP A 374 24.05 -25.28 -12.11
C ASP A 374 22.70 -24.68 -11.68
N TYR A 375 21.67 -24.80 -12.52
CA TYR A 375 20.31 -24.41 -12.16
C TYR A 375 19.75 -25.29 -11.03
N ARG A 376 19.97 -26.62 -11.06
CA ARG A 376 19.55 -27.50 -9.95
C ARG A 376 20.19 -27.08 -8.63
N ARG A 377 21.49 -26.79 -8.64
CA ARG A 377 22.19 -26.30 -7.44
C ARG A 377 21.57 -25.02 -6.90
N GLN A 378 21.28 -24.05 -7.78
CA GLN A 378 20.61 -22.81 -7.36
C GLN A 378 19.21 -23.07 -6.79
N PHE A 379 18.35 -23.81 -7.49
CA PHE A 379 17.00 -24.10 -7.01
C PHE A 379 16.99 -24.91 -5.72
N SER A 380 17.95 -25.83 -5.52
CA SER A 380 18.06 -26.61 -4.27
C SER A 380 18.31 -25.75 -3.04
N ALA A 381 18.81 -24.51 -3.21
CA ALA A 381 19.02 -23.58 -2.12
C ALA A 381 17.78 -22.73 -1.77
N CYS A 382 16.72 -22.77 -2.60
CA CYS A 382 15.58 -21.84 -2.55
C CYS A 382 14.39 -22.29 -1.68
N GLY A 383 14.49 -23.38 -0.91
CA GLY A 383 13.41 -23.85 -0.04
C GLY A 383 12.03 -23.88 -0.72
N ARG A 384 11.07 -23.13 -0.18
CA ARG A 384 9.69 -23.07 -0.70
C ARG A 384 9.48 -22.05 -1.82
N GLY A 385 10.45 -21.18 -2.12
CA GLY A 385 10.27 -20.12 -3.11
C GLY A 385 11.55 -19.67 -3.82
N ALA A 386 11.49 -19.50 -5.13
CA ALA A 386 12.58 -18.98 -5.96
C ALA A 386 12.09 -17.82 -6.82
N ILE A 387 12.91 -16.78 -6.98
CA ILE A 387 12.69 -15.72 -7.97
C ILE A 387 13.73 -15.87 -9.07
N PHE A 388 13.32 -16.44 -10.20
CA PHE A 388 14.15 -16.64 -11.38
C PHE A 388 14.23 -15.36 -12.21
N ALA A 389 15.41 -14.72 -12.24
CA ALA A 389 15.70 -13.56 -13.06
C ALA A 389 16.26 -13.98 -14.42
N GLY A 390 15.42 -13.91 -15.46
CA GLY A 390 15.76 -14.17 -16.85
C GLY A 390 16.34 -12.96 -17.59
N TYR A 391 16.83 -13.16 -18.81
CA TYR A 391 17.35 -12.09 -19.67
C TYR A 391 16.22 -11.28 -20.31
N GLY A 392 16.47 -9.99 -20.57
CA GLY A 392 15.54 -9.15 -21.34
C GLY A 392 14.14 -9.17 -20.74
N GLY A 393 13.12 -9.64 -21.47
CA GLY A 393 11.75 -9.80 -20.95
C GLY A 393 11.56 -10.91 -19.90
N GLY A 394 12.63 -11.53 -19.40
CA GLY A 394 12.59 -12.70 -18.50
C GLY A 394 12.74 -14.05 -19.21
N ASN A 395 13.40 -14.05 -20.37
CA ASN A 395 13.68 -15.26 -21.15
C ASN A 395 14.87 -16.03 -20.59
N ALA A 396 14.96 -17.31 -20.95
CA ALA A 396 16.12 -18.15 -20.67
C ALA A 396 16.36 -19.15 -21.81
N ASN A 397 17.44 -19.94 -21.72
CA ASN A 397 17.60 -21.08 -22.61
C ASN A 397 16.58 -22.16 -22.23
N THR A 398 15.60 -22.39 -23.11
CA THR A 398 14.52 -23.36 -22.93
C THR A 398 14.55 -24.50 -23.95
N LEU A 399 15.67 -24.65 -24.70
CA LEU A 399 15.81 -25.72 -25.67
C LEU A 399 15.97 -27.06 -24.96
N GLU A 400 14.96 -27.93 -24.96
CA GLU A 400 14.95 -29.23 -24.24
C GLU A 400 16.20 -30.09 -24.46
N ARG A 401 16.74 -30.10 -25.69
CA ARG A 401 17.95 -30.87 -26.04
C ARG A 401 19.27 -30.26 -25.50
N SER A 402 19.24 -29.04 -24.99
CA SER A 402 20.41 -28.30 -24.54
C SER A 402 20.76 -28.69 -23.11
N ALA A 403 22.04 -29.04 -22.86
CA ALA A 403 22.58 -29.20 -21.50
C ALA A 403 22.59 -27.90 -20.68
N ARG A 404 22.21 -26.78 -21.30
CA ARG A 404 22.08 -25.44 -20.70
C ARG A 404 20.63 -25.01 -20.51
N SER A 405 19.68 -25.90 -20.80
CA SER A 405 18.25 -25.62 -20.60
C SER A 405 17.94 -25.52 -19.11
N VAL A 406 17.17 -24.50 -18.73
CA VAL A 406 16.66 -24.35 -17.36
C VAL A 406 15.43 -25.24 -17.10
N LEU A 407 14.70 -25.64 -18.15
CA LEU A 407 13.40 -26.32 -18.01
C LEU A 407 13.44 -27.59 -17.14
N PRO A 408 14.43 -28.50 -17.26
CA PRO A 408 14.44 -29.70 -16.42
C PRO A 408 14.56 -29.35 -14.94
N ALA A 409 15.48 -28.44 -14.58
CA ALA A 409 15.70 -28.00 -13.21
C ALA A 409 14.50 -27.24 -12.64
N LEU A 410 13.86 -26.39 -13.45
CA LEU A 410 12.65 -25.65 -13.05
C LEU A 410 11.49 -26.61 -12.77
N ARG A 411 11.23 -27.57 -13.66
CA ARG A 411 10.17 -28.58 -13.45
C ARG A 411 10.43 -29.45 -12.23
N GLU A 412 11.69 -29.81 -11.97
CA GLU A 412 12.10 -30.51 -10.76
C GLU A 412 11.78 -29.68 -9.50
N ALA A 413 12.14 -28.39 -9.49
CA ALA A 413 11.84 -27.49 -8.37
C ALA A 413 10.33 -27.33 -8.15
N VAL A 414 9.55 -27.09 -9.21
CA VAL A 414 8.09 -26.96 -9.12
C VAL A 414 7.44 -28.25 -8.62
N ARG A 415 7.88 -29.42 -9.11
CA ARG A 415 7.38 -30.72 -8.61
C ARG A 415 7.75 -30.98 -7.15
N ALA A 416 8.87 -30.43 -6.68
CA ALA A 416 9.25 -30.47 -5.26
C ALA A 416 8.44 -29.48 -4.39
N GLY A 417 7.53 -28.70 -4.98
CA GLY A 417 6.68 -27.74 -4.26
C GLY A 417 7.30 -26.35 -4.13
N THR A 418 8.43 -26.07 -4.77
CA THR A 418 9.01 -24.72 -4.80
C THR A 418 8.19 -23.83 -5.73
N PHE A 419 7.68 -22.71 -5.20
CA PHE A 419 7.10 -21.65 -6.02
C PHE A 419 8.21 -20.97 -6.83
N VAL A 420 8.07 -20.86 -8.15
CA VAL A 420 9.10 -20.22 -9.00
C VAL A 420 8.50 -19.00 -9.71
N GLY A 421 8.80 -17.80 -9.19
CA GLY A 421 8.48 -16.54 -9.84
C GLY A 421 9.46 -16.22 -10.97
N ILE A 422 8.99 -15.73 -12.11
CA ILE A 422 9.81 -15.38 -13.28
C ILE A 422 9.83 -13.87 -13.45
N THR A 423 11.02 -13.27 -13.40
CA THR A 423 11.25 -11.83 -13.56
C THR A 423 12.41 -11.54 -14.52
N SER A 424 12.71 -10.27 -14.75
CA SER A 424 13.82 -9.80 -15.55
C SER A 424 15.05 -9.47 -14.69
N GLN A 425 16.25 -9.68 -15.26
CA GLN A 425 17.50 -9.09 -14.77
C GLN A 425 17.65 -7.61 -15.11
N VAL A 426 16.90 -7.11 -16.09
CA VAL A 426 16.97 -5.72 -16.54
C VAL A 426 16.28 -4.84 -15.50
N PRO A 427 17.00 -3.89 -14.88
CA PRO A 427 16.36 -2.93 -13.98
C PRO A 427 15.29 -2.12 -14.72
N LEU A 428 14.17 -1.85 -14.05
CA LEU A 428 13.07 -0.98 -14.51
C LEU A 428 12.23 -1.52 -15.68
N GLU A 429 12.57 -2.67 -16.23
CA GLU A 429 11.77 -3.30 -17.27
C GLU A 429 11.00 -4.51 -16.70
N PRO A 430 9.65 -4.47 -16.71
CA PRO A 430 8.84 -5.55 -16.16
C PRO A 430 8.96 -6.81 -17.02
N TYR A 431 8.64 -7.96 -16.42
CA TYR A 431 8.55 -9.24 -17.13
C TYR A 431 7.50 -9.16 -18.25
N ASP A 432 7.85 -9.66 -19.44
CA ASP A 432 6.92 -9.77 -20.56
C ASP A 432 7.10 -11.14 -21.25
N ALA A 433 6.06 -11.97 -21.25
CA ALA A 433 6.06 -13.29 -21.87
C ALA A 433 5.83 -13.20 -23.38
N ASP A 434 6.62 -12.36 -24.06
CA ASP A 434 6.43 -12.01 -25.47
C ASP A 434 7.01 -13.05 -26.45
N TYR A 435 7.86 -13.96 -25.96
CA TYR A 435 8.57 -14.95 -26.77
C TYR A 435 8.25 -16.38 -26.34
N ASP A 436 8.36 -17.33 -27.27
CA ASP A 436 8.20 -18.78 -27.01
C ASP A 436 9.02 -19.24 -25.79
N ALA A 437 10.24 -18.71 -25.64
CA ALA A 437 11.11 -19.03 -24.51
C ALA A 437 10.51 -18.60 -23.15
N GLY A 438 9.81 -17.46 -23.10
CA GLY A 438 9.09 -17.01 -21.91
C GLY A 438 7.88 -17.89 -21.60
N LEU A 439 7.12 -18.27 -22.63
CA LEU A 439 5.95 -19.15 -22.48
C LEU A 439 6.35 -20.55 -21.97
N SER A 440 7.45 -21.12 -22.47
CA SER A 440 7.95 -22.42 -22.00
C SER A 440 8.27 -22.44 -20.50
N LEU A 441 8.70 -21.30 -19.92
CA LEU A 441 8.92 -21.20 -18.48
C LEU A 441 7.60 -21.27 -17.69
N LEU A 442 6.54 -20.63 -18.20
CA LEU A 442 5.21 -20.67 -17.59
C LEU A 442 4.59 -22.07 -17.71
N GLU A 443 4.72 -22.71 -18.86
CA GLU A 443 4.29 -24.10 -19.10
C GLU A 443 5.01 -25.09 -18.19
N ALA A 444 6.29 -24.84 -17.89
CA ALA A 444 7.07 -25.63 -16.94
C ALA A 444 6.69 -25.40 -15.47
N GLY A 445 5.77 -24.47 -15.19
CA GLY A 445 5.21 -24.20 -13.87
C GLY A 445 5.62 -22.87 -13.26
N GLY A 446 6.41 -22.06 -13.95
CA GLY A 446 6.78 -20.71 -13.51
C GLY A 446 5.57 -19.78 -13.40
N VAL A 447 5.68 -18.78 -12.52
CA VAL A 447 4.65 -17.76 -12.27
C VAL A 447 5.20 -16.39 -12.67
N PRO A 448 4.53 -15.60 -13.52
CA PRO A 448 5.08 -14.33 -13.97
C PRO A 448 5.09 -13.30 -12.84
N CYS A 449 6.21 -12.61 -12.60
CA CYS A 449 6.26 -11.54 -11.60
C CYS A 449 5.65 -10.22 -12.10
N GLY A 450 5.36 -10.10 -13.39
CA GLY A 450 4.82 -8.89 -14.01
C GLY A 450 5.68 -7.67 -13.74
N ASP A 451 5.04 -6.63 -13.19
CA ASP A 451 5.68 -5.36 -12.85
C ASP A 451 6.43 -5.36 -11.51
N LEU A 452 6.58 -6.51 -10.83
CA LEU A 452 7.37 -6.61 -9.61
C LEU A 452 8.88 -6.63 -9.94
N PRO A 453 9.67 -5.66 -9.46
CA PRO A 453 11.11 -5.79 -9.42
C PRO A 453 11.52 -7.04 -8.63
N MET A 454 12.69 -7.59 -8.92
CA MET A 454 13.20 -8.80 -8.26
C MET A 454 13.17 -8.71 -6.72
N ALA A 455 13.57 -7.56 -6.16
CA ALA A 455 13.53 -7.32 -4.72
C ALA A 455 12.11 -7.41 -4.15
N ASP A 456 11.15 -6.75 -4.79
CA ASP A 456 9.75 -6.76 -4.36
C ASP A 456 9.11 -8.13 -4.51
N ALA A 457 9.41 -8.84 -5.60
CA ALA A 457 8.96 -10.20 -5.83
C ALA A 457 9.48 -11.14 -4.71
N GLN A 458 10.76 -11.02 -4.36
CA GLN A 458 11.35 -11.83 -3.30
C GLN A 458 10.74 -11.51 -1.94
N VAL A 459 10.64 -10.24 -1.56
CA VAL A 459 10.08 -9.82 -0.26
C VAL A 459 8.61 -10.21 -0.14
N LYS A 460 7.80 -9.96 -1.18
CA LYS A 460 6.38 -10.35 -1.21
C LYS A 460 6.20 -11.85 -1.04
N LEU A 461 6.95 -12.64 -1.81
CA LEU A 461 6.86 -14.10 -1.74
C LEU A 461 7.33 -14.61 -0.36
N SER A 462 8.40 -14.04 0.18
CA SER A 462 8.90 -14.34 1.53
C SER A 462 7.83 -14.06 2.58
N TYR A 463 7.13 -12.93 2.50
CA TYR A 463 6.03 -12.59 3.41
C TYR A 463 4.92 -13.64 3.33
N ILE A 464 4.42 -13.96 2.13
CA ILE A 464 3.33 -14.93 1.95
C ILE A 464 3.73 -16.32 2.48
N LEU A 465 4.94 -16.81 2.13
CA LEU A 465 5.40 -18.13 2.55
C LEU A 465 5.78 -18.18 4.04
N GLY A 466 6.01 -17.03 4.68
CA GLY A 466 6.21 -16.89 6.13
C GLY A 466 5.00 -17.25 6.99
N HIS A 467 3.84 -17.52 6.37
CA HIS A 467 2.56 -17.82 7.01
C HIS A 467 2.03 -19.24 6.66
N PRO A 468 2.82 -20.29 6.94
CA PRO A 468 2.48 -21.64 6.48
C PRO A 468 1.22 -22.22 7.13
N GLU A 469 0.93 -21.88 8.39
CA GLU A 469 -0.23 -22.44 9.10
C GLU A 469 -1.54 -21.81 8.62
N GLU A 470 -1.54 -20.49 8.41
CA GLU A 470 -2.69 -19.74 7.89
C GLU A 470 -3.02 -20.20 6.47
N LEU A 471 -2.01 -20.39 5.62
CA LEU A 471 -2.17 -20.93 4.28
C LEU A 471 -2.75 -22.35 4.29
N ARG A 472 -2.23 -23.25 5.14
CA ARG A 472 -2.75 -24.62 5.29
C ARG A 472 -4.19 -24.64 5.79
N THR A 473 -4.49 -23.80 6.79
CA THR A 473 -5.82 -23.71 7.38
C THR A 473 -6.82 -23.21 6.36
N ALA A 474 -6.52 -22.10 5.67
CA ALA A 474 -7.37 -21.56 4.63
C ALA A 474 -7.59 -22.53 3.46
N ALA A 475 -6.55 -23.28 3.05
CA ALA A 475 -6.65 -24.32 2.03
C ALA A 475 -7.59 -25.46 2.47
N ALA A 476 -7.44 -25.94 3.72
CA ALA A 476 -8.27 -27.00 4.28
C ALA A 476 -9.74 -26.58 4.42
N GLU A 477 -10.01 -25.36 4.88
CA GLU A 477 -11.36 -24.83 5.08
C GLU A 477 -12.09 -24.52 3.77
N SER A 478 -11.39 -23.97 2.79
CA SER A 478 -11.97 -23.60 1.49
C SER A 478 -12.02 -24.75 0.49
N GLY A 479 -11.24 -25.81 0.71
CA GLY A 479 -11.02 -26.88 -0.27
C GLY A 479 -10.18 -26.45 -1.48
N LEU A 480 -9.59 -25.26 -1.45
CA LEU A 480 -8.71 -24.75 -2.50
C LEU A 480 -7.25 -25.22 -2.27
N PRO A 481 -6.48 -25.52 -3.32
CA PRO A 481 -5.07 -25.88 -3.18
C PRO A 481 -4.21 -24.76 -2.56
N GLU A 482 -3.29 -25.09 -1.66
CA GLU A 482 -2.38 -24.09 -1.04
C GLU A 482 -1.59 -23.30 -2.10
N ASN A 483 -1.08 -23.98 -3.13
CA ASN A 483 -0.34 -23.34 -4.22
C ASN A 483 -1.20 -22.37 -5.05
N LEU A 484 -2.53 -22.58 -5.12
CA LEU A 484 -3.45 -21.62 -5.73
C LEU A 484 -3.53 -20.35 -4.89
N LEU A 485 -3.68 -20.48 -3.57
CA LEU A 485 -3.76 -19.34 -2.66
C LEU A 485 -2.47 -18.52 -2.67
N VAL A 486 -1.31 -19.18 -2.66
CA VAL A 486 0.00 -18.51 -2.79
C VAL A 486 0.12 -17.79 -4.13
N THR A 487 -0.26 -18.44 -5.24
CA THR A 487 -0.18 -17.84 -6.58
C THR A 487 -1.12 -16.64 -6.74
N ALA A 488 -2.38 -16.77 -6.31
CA ALA A 488 -3.38 -15.72 -6.35
C ALA A 488 -2.99 -14.52 -5.49
N GLY A 489 -2.51 -14.79 -4.27
CA GLY A 489 -2.02 -13.77 -3.36
C GLY A 489 -0.78 -13.05 -3.90
N PHE A 490 0.19 -13.79 -4.46
CA PHE A 490 1.40 -13.23 -5.05
C PHE A 490 1.10 -12.31 -6.23
N LEU A 491 0.17 -12.70 -7.10
CA LEU A 491 -0.21 -11.95 -8.30
C LEU A 491 -1.25 -10.85 -8.07
N SER A 492 -1.89 -10.81 -6.90
CA SER A 492 -2.83 -9.74 -6.56
C SER A 492 -2.11 -8.39 -6.42
N GLY A 493 -2.65 -7.33 -7.04
CA GLY A 493 -1.99 -6.03 -7.12
C GLY A 493 -0.77 -5.98 -8.06
N VAL A 494 -0.57 -7.01 -8.89
CA VAL A 494 0.48 -7.07 -9.93
C VAL A 494 -0.13 -6.74 -11.29
N SER A 495 0.52 -5.83 -12.01
CA SER A 495 0.16 -5.48 -13.38
C SER A 495 1.08 -6.18 -14.36
N MET A 496 0.55 -6.60 -15.50
CA MET A 496 1.35 -7.03 -16.65
C MET A 496 1.36 -5.91 -17.69
N ARG A 497 2.49 -5.74 -18.38
CA ARG A 497 2.63 -4.72 -19.43
C ARG A 497 1.58 -4.91 -20.53
N ARG A 498 1.25 -6.16 -20.85
CA ARG A 498 0.22 -6.55 -21.83
C ARG A 498 -0.85 -7.40 -21.17
N ALA A 499 -2.12 -7.03 -21.36
CA ALA A 499 -3.27 -7.79 -20.87
C ALA A 499 -3.27 -9.24 -21.39
N LEU A 500 -2.79 -9.46 -22.62
CA LEU A 500 -2.74 -10.77 -23.26
C LEU A 500 -1.86 -11.77 -22.49
N GLY A 501 -0.69 -11.35 -21.98
CA GLY A 501 0.21 -12.23 -21.24
C GLY A 501 -0.41 -12.76 -19.95
N MET A 502 -1.11 -11.89 -19.20
CA MET A 502 -1.84 -12.31 -17.99
C MET A 502 -2.99 -13.26 -18.33
N GLN A 503 -3.76 -12.96 -19.37
CA GLN A 503 -4.87 -13.83 -19.80
C GLN A 503 -4.39 -15.21 -20.23
N THR A 504 -3.28 -15.29 -20.96
CA THR A 504 -2.66 -16.56 -21.36
C THR A 504 -2.24 -17.38 -20.12
N PHE A 505 -1.60 -16.73 -19.15
CA PHE A 505 -1.22 -17.40 -17.90
C PHE A 505 -2.43 -17.89 -17.09
N ILE A 506 -3.48 -17.07 -16.96
CA ILE A 506 -4.71 -17.46 -16.27
C ILE A 506 -5.34 -18.68 -16.95
N LYS A 507 -5.50 -18.66 -18.29
CA LYS A 507 -6.04 -19.80 -19.04
C LYS A 507 -5.19 -21.06 -18.89
N LEU A 508 -3.87 -20.92 -18.89
CA LEU A 508 -2.95 -22.04 -18.63
C LEU A 508 -3.23 -22.65 -17.24
N LYS A 509 -3.38 -21.82 -16.21
CA LYS A 509 -3.70 -22.29 -14.85
C LYS A 509 -5.09 -22.89 -14.72
N GLU A 510 -6.10 -22.31 -15.37
CA GLU A 510 -7.45 -22.87 -15.44
C GLU A 510 -7.44 -24.27 -16.07
N SER A 511 -6.70 -24.47 -17.17
CA SER A 511 -6.55 -25.80 -17.79
C SER A 511 -5.80 -26.81 -16.92
N GLN A 512 -5.04 -26.33 -15.92
CA GLN A 512 -4.38 -27.14 -14.88
C GLN A 512 -5.28 -27.34 -13.64
N GLY A 513 -6.55 -26.95 -13.68
CA GLY A 513 -7.49 -27.08 -12.56
C GLY A 513 -7.30 -26.04 -11.46
N MET A 514 -6.63 -24.92 -11.76
CA MET A 514 -6.37 -23.82 -10.82
C MET A 514 -7.17 -22.58 -11.22
N PRO A 515 -8.40 -22.37 -10.70
CA PRO A 515 -9.22 -21.21 -11.03
C PRO A 515 -8.63 -19.95 -10.38
N LEU A 516 -7.74 -19.28 -11.11
CA LEU A 516 -6.97 -18.16 -10.62
C LEU A 516 -7.76 -16.85 -10.76
N ARG A 517 -8.05 -16.19 -9.63
CA ARG A 517 -8.62 -14.83 -9.62
C ARG A 517 -7.66 -13.84 -8.97
N LEU A 518 -7.42 -12.74 -9.65
CA LEU A 518 -6.48 -11.71 -9.21
C LEU A 518 -7.23 -10.48 -8.71
N LEU A 519 -6.83 -9.96 -7.55
CA LEU A 519 -7.35 -8.71 -7.02
C LEU A 519 -6.60 -7.52 -7.65
N PRO A 520 -7.28 -6.39 -7.90
CA PRO A 520 -6.65 -5.19 -8.45
C PRO A 520 -5.64 -4.56 -7.48
N ASP A 521 -5.86 -4.72 -6.17
CA ASP A 521 -4.97 -4.26 -5.11
C ASP A 521 -4.29 -5.44 -4.42
N ASP A 522 -3.17 -5.15 -3.75
CA ASP A 522 -2.44 -6.15 -2.98
C ASP A 522 -3.12 -6.35 -1.61
N PRO A 523 -3.72 -7.52 -1.34
CA PRO A 523 -4.53 -7.75 -0.14
C PRO A 523 -3.70 -7.83 1.14
N PHE A 524 -2.38 -8.02 1.01
CA PHE A 524 -1.47 -8.20 2.14
C PHE A 524 -0.82 -6.89 2.60
N VAL A 525 -1.13 -5.76 1.96
CA VAL A 525 -0.60 -4.45 2.34
C VAL A 525 -1.57 -3.77 3.29
N SER A 526 -1.02 -3.17 4.36
CA SER A 526 -1.76 -2.43 5.40
C SER A 526 -2.75 -3.23 6.25
N LYS A 527 -3.12 -4.46 5.87
CA LYS A 527 -4.07 -5.33 6.59
C LYS A 527 -3.39 -6.57 7.18
N PRO A 528 -3.91 -7.14 8.29
CA PRO A 528 -3.47 -8.45 8.80
C PRO A 528 -3.48 -9.53 7.72
N PHE A 529 -2.57 -10.49 7.81
CA PHE A 529 -2.38 -11.53 6.80
C PHE A 529 -3.67 -12.32 6.55
N GLU A 530 -4.38 -12.69 7.62
CA GLU A 530 -5.59 -13.49 7.60
C GLU A 530 -6.74 -12.78 6.88
N GLU A 531 -6.87 -11.45 7.05
CA GLU A 531 -7.87 -10.66 6.33
C GLU A 531 -7.55 -10.60 4.83
N GLY A 532 -6.27 -10.41 4.50
CA GLY A 532 -5.80 -10.44 3.12
C GLY A 532 -6.04 -11.81 2.47
N LEU A 533 -5.69 -12.89 3.18
CA LEU A 533 -5.86 -14.26 2.72
C LEU A 533 -7.33 -14.62 2.53
N ARG A 534 -8.23 -14.21 3.45
CA ARG A 534 -9.67 -14.38 3.29
C ARG A 534 -10.18 -13.72 2.01
N THR A 535 -9.71 -12.50 1.70
CA THR A 535 -10.07 -11.80 0.46
C THR A 535 -9.62 -12.60 -0.78
N VAL A 536 -8.44 -13.23 -0.73
CA VAL A 536 -7.93 -14.10 -1.81
C VAL A 536 -8.79 -15.36 -1.95
N VAL A 537 -9.15 -15.99 -0.83
CA VAL A 537 -10.02 -17.19 -0.81
C VAL A 537 -11.37 -16.88 -1.41
N GLU A 538 -12.04 -15.81 -0.98
CA GLU A 538 -13.34 -15.37 -1.49
C GLU A 538 -13.29 -15.10 -3.00
N ALA A 539 -12.22 -14.46 -3.47
CA ALA A 539 -12.01 -14.19 -4.89
C ALA A 539 -11.87 -15.48 -5.72
N CYS A 540 -11.19 -16.51 -5.19
CA CYS A 540 -11.00 -17.78 -5.90
C CYS A 540 -12.21 -18.72 -5.77
N ALA A 541 -12.94 -18.68 -4.65
CA ALA A 541 -14.08 -19.54 -4.38
C ALA A 541 -15.35 -19.18 -5.18
N THR A 542 -15.50 -17.91 -5.60
CA THR A 542 -16.67 -17.41 -6.34
C THR A 542 -16.66 -17.75 -7.84
N CYS A 543 -15.75 -18.63 -8.28
CA CYS A 543 -15.71 -19.10 -9.66
C CYS A 543 -16.85 -20.12 -9.90
N PRO A 544 -17.82 -19.85 -10.81
CA PRO A 544 -18.72 -20.89 -11.25
C PRO A 544 -17.90 -21.99 -11.96
N ARG A 545 -18.07 -23.23 -11.50
CA ARG A 545 -17.41 -24.42 -12.05
C ARG A 545 -17.74 -24.67 -13.52
#